data_AF-A0A9P6ZQF2-F1
#
_entry.id   AF-A0A9P6ZQF2-F1
#
_cell.length_a   1.000
_cell.length_b   1.000
_cell.length_c   1.000
_cell.angle_alpha   90.00
_cell.angle_beta   90.00
_cell.angle_gamma   90.00
#
_symmetry.space_group_name_H-M   'P 1'
#
loop_
_entity.id
_entity.type
_entity.pdbx_description
1 polymer ?
#
loop_
_entity_poly.entity_id
_entity_poly.type
_entity_poly.pdbx_seq_one_letter_code
_entity_poly.pdbx_strand_id
1 'polypeptide(L)'
;MTSGNYAMLKPMMCSKKSNALACVHGRRTACVKRYRSAWVVLKALATAMKKKDWQGRLQELADDDIKPLMDPFATGEGRCHVSWIWMMDSVDCSDEGDNDGVHIEWCKSRARALRWSEEVELLREEMHRVLQFFTWQAAWWEDQGKRRVGECVVHAEGLQAYAG
;
A
#
# COMPACT_ATOMS: atom_id res chain seq x y z
N MET A 1 -20.79 8.57 43.30
CA MET A 1 -19.83 9.71 43.22
C MET A 1 -18.54 9.19 43.83
N THR A 2 -17.48 8.87 43.09
CA THR A 2 -16.77 9.72 42.13
C THR A 2 -16.16 8.94 40.96
N SER A 3 -16.27 9.54 39.76
CA SER A 3 -15.30 9.50 38.65
C SER A 3 -13.89 9.16 39.12
N GLY A 4 -13.12 8.29 38.46
CA GLY A 4 -12.90 8.25 37.02
C GLY A 4 -11.43 8.60 36.78
N ASN A 5 -10.55 7.62 36.94
CA ASN A 5 -9.12 7.74 36.60
C ASN A 5 -8.81 6.76 35.46
N TYR A 6 -9.29 7.08 34.26
CA TYR A 6 -8.80 6.51 33.00
C TYR A 6 -7.75 7.46 32.41
N ALA A 7 -6.68 7.72 33.16
CA ALA A 7 -5.54 8.46 32.67
C ALA A 7 -4.52 7.49 32.07
N MET A 8 -4.39 7.55 30.74
CA MET A 8 -3.17 7.26 29.97
C MET A 8 -2.59 5.84 30.03
N LEU A 9 -3.35 4.85 29.59
CA LEU A 9 -2.72 3.75 28.84
C LEU A 9 -2.89 4.06 27.34
N LYS A 10 -1.98 4.89 26.82
CA LYS A 10 -1.80 5.00 25.37
C LYS A 10 -1.42 3.61 24.86
N PRO A 11 -2.18 3.00 23.93
CA PRO A 11 -1.76 1.74 23.35
C PRO A 11 -0.47 2.01 22.58
N MET A 12 0.61 1.39 23.03
CA MET A 12 1.90 1.29 22.35
C MET A 12 1.74 0.38 21.14
N MET A 13 0.88 0.78 20.20
CA MET A 13 0.65 0.09 18.95
C MET A 13 1.42 0.80 17.83
N CYS A 14 2.26 -0.01 17.17
CA CYS A 14 3.00 0.27 15.93
C CYS A 14 4.50 0.66 16.01
N SER A 15 5.31 -0.04 16.80
CA SER A 15 6.78 0.09 16.72
C SER A 15 7.40 -0.52 15.43
N LYS A 16 6.88 -1.65 14.94
CA LYS A 16 7.50 -2.39 13.82
C LYS A 16 7.38 -1.67 12.45
N LYS A 17 6.25 -1.04 12.14
CA LYS A 17 6.04 -0.37 10.83
C LYS A 17 6.81 0.94 10.72
N SER A 18 6.87 1.72 11.81
CA SER A 18 7.63 2.97 11.88
C SER A 18 9.13 2.73 11.66
N ASN A 19 9.68 1.67 12.29
CA ASN A 19 11.08 1.29 12.12
C ASN A 19 11.41 0.84 10.68
N ALA A 20 10.49 0.15 9.99
CA ALA A 20 10.69 -0.27 8.61
C ALA A 20 10.77 0.93 7.65
N LEU A 21 9.87 1.92 7.81
CA LEU A 21 9.93 3.16 7.06
C LEU A 21 11.22 3.93 7.36
N ALA A 22 11.60 4.08 8.63
CA ALA A 22 12.85 4.73 9.01
C ALA A 22 14.08 4.05 8.39
N CYS A 23 14.10 2.71 8.35
CA CYS A 23 15.15 1.93 7.70
C CYS A 23 15.21 2.20 6.18
N VAL A 24 14.07 2.25 5.49
CA VAL A 24 14.01 2.58 4.05
C VAL A 24 14.53 4.00 3.78
N HIS A 25 14.10 4.98 4.57
CA HIS A 25 14.60 6.36 4.45
C HIS A 25 16.11 6.44 4.73
N GLY A 26 16.59 5.73 5.74
CA GLY A 26 18.01 5.61 6.05
C GLY A 26 18.80 5.06 4.86
N ARG A 27 18.35 3.96 4.26
CA ARG A 27 18.98 3.39 3.06
C ARG A 27 18.99 4.36 1.88
N ARG A 28 17.87 5.05 1.61
CA ARG A 28 17.78 6.08 0.57
C ARG A 28 18.82 7.19 0.78
N THR A 29 18.91 7.75 2.00
CA THR A 29 19.89 8.81 2.30
C THR A 29 21.34 8.33 2.15
N ALA A 30 21.63 7.08 2.55
CA ALA A 30 22.95 6.50 2.37
C ALA A 30 23.32 6.36 0.89
N CYS A 31 22.39 5.88 0.05
CA CYS A 31 22.61 5.79 -1.40
C CYS A 31 22.84 7.16 -2.04
N VAL A 32 22.04 8.17 -1.67
CA VAL A 32 22.19 9.55 -2.16
C VAL A 32 23.58 10.10 -1.82
N LYS A 33 24.03 9.93 -0.57
CA LYS A 33 25.37 10.36 -0.14
C LYS A 33 26.48 9.65 -0.94
N ARG A 34 26.36 8.33 -1.11
CA ARG A 34 27.33 7.54 -1.89
C ARG A 34 27.42 8.02 -3.33
N TYR A 35 26.27 8.21 -3.98
CA TYR A 35 26.22 8.73 -5.35
C TYR A 35 26.89 10.11 -5.45
N ARG A 36 26.51 11.07 -4.59
CA ARG A 36 27.09 12.42 -4.58
C ARG A 36 28.60 12.39 -4.38
N SER A 37 29.08 11.58 -3.43
CA SER A 37 30.53 11.43 -3.19
C SER A 37 31.27 10.86 -4.40
N ALA A 38 30.72 9.82 -5.04
CA ALA A 38 31.29 9.21 -6.23
C ALA A 38 31.27 10.19 -7.41
N TRP A 39 30.20 10.96 -7.58
CA TRP A 39 30.05 11.93 -8.65
C TRP A 39 31.08 13.08 -8.55
N VAL A 40 31.37 13.57 -7.35
CA VAL A 40 32.43 14.56 -7.11
C VAL A 40 33.80 14.00 -7.52
N VAL A 41 34.11 12.77 -7.12
CA VAL A 41 35.37 12.10 -7.50
C VAL A 41 35.45 11.88 -9.00
N LEU A 42 34.37 11.41 -9.63
CA LEU A 42 34.29 11.22 -11.07
C LEU A 42 34.46 12.53 -11.84
N LYS A 43 33.86 13.63 -11.37
CA LYS A 43 34.04 14.96 -11.96
C LYS A 43 35.50 15.40 -11.91
N ALA A 44 36.16 15.23 -10.76
CA ALA A 44 37.58 15.55 -10.62
C ALA A 44 38.46 14.70 -11.56
N LEU A 45 38.24 13.39 -11.61
CA LEU A 45 38.97 12.49 -12.51
C LEU A 45 38.73 12.84 -13.98
N ALA A 46 37.49 13.13 -14.37
CA ALA A 46 37.18 13.48 -15.74
C ALA A 46 37.84 14.79 -16.19
N THR A 47 37.96 15.77 -15.30
CA THR A 47 38.73 17.00 -15.58
C THR A 47 40.21 16.72 -15.80
N ALA A 48 40.81 15.83 -14.99
CA ALA A 48 42.20 15.41 -15.16
C ALA A 48 42.42 14.62 -16.46
N MET A 49 41.45 13.78 -16.84
CA MET A 49 41.50 12.93 -18.04
C MET A 49 40.96 13.59 -19.31
N LYS A 50 40.52 14.86 -19.25
CA LYS A 50 39.90 15.61 -20.37
C LYS A 50 38.71 14.89 -21.04
N LYS A 51 37.98 14.06 -20.31
CA LYS A 51 36.81 13.31 -20.83
C LYS A 51 35.55 14.17 -20.69
N LYS A 52 34.83 14.41 -21.81
CA LYS A 52 33.68 15.33 -21.85
C LYS A 52 32.30 14.65 -21.88
N ASP A 53 32.20 13.43 -22.38
CA ASP A 53 30.89 12.85 -22.76
C ASP A 53 30.23 11.96 -21.68
N TRP A 54 30.77 11.93 -20.45
CA TRP A 54 30.23 11.07 -19.38
C TRP A 54 29.00 11.67 -18.68
N GLN A 55 28.77 12.97 -18.84
CA GLN A 55 27.73 13.74 -18.13
C GLN A 55 26.32 13.46 -18.66
N GLY A 56 26.18 12.93 -19.88
CA GLY A 56 24.87 12.56 -20.43
C GLY A 56 24.19 11.43 -19.65
N ARG A 57 24.99 10.50 -19.11
CA ARG A 57 24.52 9.32 -18.35
C ARG A 57 24.72 9.41 -16.84
N LEU A 58 25.44 10.40 -16.33
CA LEU A 58 25.67 10.55 -14.90
C LEU A 58 25.58 12.03 -14.56
N GLN A 59 24.36 12.45 -14.19
CA GLN A 59 24.05 13.84 -13.87
C GLN A 59 24.28 14.15 -12.40
N GLU A 60 24.40 15.44 -12.08
CA GLU A 60 24.46 15.88 -10.69
C GLU A 60 23.11 15.61 -10.02
N LEU A 61 23.12 14.92 -8.87
CA LEU A 61 21.90 14.53 -8.18
C LEU A 61 21.40 15.67 -7.28
N ALA A 62 20.46 16.48 -7.78
CA ALA A 62 19.78 17.51 -7.00
C ALA A 62 18.75 16.89 -6.04
N ASP A 63 18.39 17.60 -4.96
CA ASP A 63 17.34 17.12 -4.04
C ASP A 63 15.98 17.00 -4.74
N ASP A 64 15.74 17.87 -5.74
CA ASP A 64 14.55 17.85 -6.59
C ASP A 64 14.44 16.61 -7.48
N ASP A 65 15.55 15.94 -7.78
CA ASP A 65 15.54 14.71 -8.58
C ASP A 65 15.13 13.51 -7.73
N ILE A 66 15.22 13.62 -6.40
CA ILE A 66 14.90 12.56 -5.45
C ILE A 66 13.39 12.57 -5.20
N LYS A 67 12.63 12.26 -6.24
CA LYS A 67 11.16 12.15 -6.20
C LYS A 67 10.75 10.71 -6.50
N PRO A 68 9.65 10.24 -5.89
CA PRO A 68 9.07 8.96 -6.30
C PRO A 68 8.77 9.02 -7.81
N LEU A 69 8.80 7.86 -8.46
CA LEU A 69 8.29 7.75 -9.82
C LEU A 69 6.82 8.18 -9.79
N MET A 70 6.54 9.36 -10.35
CA MET A 70 5.19 9.88 -10.47
C MET A 70 4.56 9.25 -11.71
N ASP A 71 3.25 9.05 -11.64
CA ASP A 71 2.48 8.53 -12.77
C ASP A 71 2.51 9.54 -13.93
N PRO A 72 3.12 9.18 -15.08
CA PRO A 72 3.12 10.05 -16.24
C PRO A 72 1.70 10.28 -16.81
N PHE A 73 0.75 9.41 -16.45
CA PHE A 73 -0.63 9.39 -16.96
C PHE A 73 -1.66 9.81 -15.91
N ALA A 74 -1.26 10.25 -14.71
CA ALA A 74 -2.21 10.79 -13.75
C ALA A 74 -2.81 12.10 -14.29
N THR A 75 -4.10 12.07 -14.60
CA THR A 75 -4.92 13.17 -15.13
C THR A 75 -5.18 14.28 -14.09
N GLY A 76 -4.12 14.80 -13.46
CA GLY A 76 -4.14 16.00 -12.64
C GLY A 76 -3.37 17.10 -13.35
N GLU A 77 -3.93 18.30 -13.41
CA GLU A 77 -3.48 19.46 -14.21
C GLU A 77 -2.07 20.01 -13.89
N GLY A 78 -1.28 19.34 -13.04
CA GLY A 78 0.12 19.64 -12.81
C GLY A 78 1.01 18.82 -13.75
N ARG A 79 1.82 19.47 -14.59
CA ARG A 79 2.92 18.82 -15.33
C ARG A 79 3.86 18.12 -14.34
N CYS A 80 3.64 16.84 -14.06
CA CYS A 80 4.59 16.02 -13.31
C CYS A 80 5.69 15.57 -14.28
N HIS A 81 6.82 16.27 -14.26
CA HIS A 81 8.02 15.81 -14.96
C HIS A 81 8.66 14.67 -14.17
N VAL A 82 8.83 13.51 -14.83
CA VAL A 82 9.54 12.36 -14.27
C VAL A 82 11.02 12.72 -14.12
N SER A 83 11.61 12.42 -12.96
CA SER A 83 13.04 12.68 -12.69
C SER A 83 13.93 11.87 -13.64
N TRP A 84 15.08 12.44 -14.03
CA TRP A 84 16.03 11.84 -14.97
C TRP A 84 16.55 10.47 -14.51
N ILE A 85 16.55 10.21 -13.20
CA ILE A 85 16.96 8.92 -12.60
C ILE A 85 16.11 7.78 -13.18
N TRP A 86 14.85 8.04 -13.48
CA TRP A 86 13.92 7.08 -14.05
C TRP A 86 13.92 7.07 -15.59
N MET A 87 14.57 8.06 -16.22
CA MET A 87 14.70 8.16 -17.69
C MET A 87 16.00 7.53 -18.20
N MET A 88 16.80 6.91 -17.33
CA MET A 88 18.04 6.24 -17.73
C MET A 88 17.78 4.86 -18.29
N ASP A 89 18.37 4.60 -19.45
CA ASP A 89 18.51 3.25 -19.98
C ASP A 89 19.54 2.47 -19.15
N SER A 90 19.23 1.20 -18.88
CA SER A 90 20.00 0.36 -17.96
C SER A 90 21.46 0.20 -18.43
N VAL A 91 22.36 -0.20 -17.54
CA VAL A 91 23.81 -0.26 -17.83
C VAL A 91 24.18 -1.37 -18.82
N ASP A 92 23.25 -2.24 -19.22
CA ASP A 92 23.49 -3.35 -20.13
C ASP A 92 22.70 -3.17 -21.44
N CYS A 93 23.20 -2.34 -22.34
CA CYS A 93 22.76 -2.35 -23.73
C CYS A 93 23.25 -3.63 -24.42
N SER A 94 22.49 -4.72 -24.27
CA SER A 94 22.33 -5.72 -25.32
C SER A 94 20.90 -6.29 -25.40
N ASP A 95 19.98 -5.88 -24.54
CA ASP A 95 18.58 -6.32 -24.64
C ASP A 95 17.66 -5.15 -24.26
N GLU A 96 16.78 -4.76 -25.17
CA GLU A 96 15.86 -3.61 -25.09
C GLU A 96 14.77 -3.75 -23.97
N GLY A 97 14.94 -4.67 -23.01
CA GLY A 97 13.86 -5.11 -22.10
C GLY A 97 14.05 -4.86 -20.60
N ASP A 98 15.20 -4.36 -20.13
CA ASP A 98 15.53 -4.47 -18.70
C ASP A 98 14.98 -3.33 -17.80
N ASN A 99 14.77 -2.12 -18.35
CA ASN A 99 14.15 -1.02 -17.59
C ASN A 99 12.61 -1.20 -17.48
N ASP A 100 12.00 -1.90 -18.43
CA ASP A 100 10.58 -2.25 -18.41
C ASP A 100 10.25 -3.12 -17.18
N GLY A 101 11.16 -3.99 -16.75
CA GLY A 101 10.96 -4.85 -15.58
C GLY A 101 10.65 -4.06 -14.31
N VAL A 102 11.45 -3.03 -14.00
CA VAL A 102 11.27 -2.19 -12.80
C VAL A 102 9.97 -1.37 -12.89
N HIS A 103 9.67 -0.83 -14.06
CA HIS A 103 8.42 -0.10 -14.28
C HIS A 103 7.19 -1.00 -14.17
N ILE A 104 7.24 -2.20 -14.75
CA ILE A 104 6.18 -3.21 -14.66
C ILE A 104 5.97 -3.63 -13.20
N GLU A 105 7.04 -3.89 -12.45
CA GLU A 105 6.95 -4.27 -11.04
C GLU A 105 6.38 -3.15 -10.17
N TRP A 106 6.75 -1.90 -10.46
CA TRP A 106 6.16 -0.73 -9.80
C TRP A 106 4.67 -0.61 -10.12
N CYS A 107 4.29 -0.66 -11.39
CA CYS A 107 2.89 -0.61 -11.83
C CYS A 107 2.07 -1.73 -11.17
N LYS A 108 2.59 -2.96 -11.13
CA LYS A 108 1.96 -4.11 -10.45
C LYS A 108 1.80 -3.87 -8.95
N SER A 109 2.83 -3.36 -8.28
CA SER A 109 2.82 -3.10 -6.84
C SER A 109 1.86 -1.96 -6.48
N ARG A 110 1.81 -0.91 -7.29
CA ARG A 110 0.86 0.19 -7.15
C ARG A 110 -0.57 -0.25 -7.41
N ALA A 111 -0.83 -1.03 -8.46
CA ALA A 111 -2.15 -1.59 -8.74
C ALA A 111 -2.64 -2.49 -7.60
N ARG A 112 -1.74 -3.28 -6.98
CA ARG A 112 -2.04 -4.06 -5.77
C ARG A 112 -2.37 -3.15 -4.57
N ALA A 113 -1.62 -2.06 -4.37
CA ALA A 113 -1.88 -1.13 -3.29
C ALA A 113 -3.23 -0.40 -3.44
N LEU A 114 -3.59 0.01 -4.67
CA LEU A 114 -4.89 0.64 -4.97
C LEU A 114 -6.05 -0.35 -4.78
N ARG A 115 -5.94 -1.58 -5.28
CA ARG A 115 -6.95 -2.62 -5.03
C ARG A 115 -7.11 -2.96 -3.56
N TRP A 116 -6.02 -2.95 -2.79
CA TRP A 116 -6.09 -3.24 -1.37
C TRP A 116 -6.98 -2.24 -0.60
N SER A 117 -6.98 -0.95 -0.98
CA SER A 117 -7.91 0.00 -0.36
C SER A 117 -9.38 -0.32 -0.66
N GLU A 118 -9.69 -0.68 -1.91
CA GLU A 118 -11.04 -1.09 -2.31
C GLU A 118 -11.48 -2.36 -1.57
N GLU A 119 -10.58 -3.35 -1.46
CA GLU A 119 -10.85 -4.62 -0.78
C GLU A 119 -11.12 -4.41 0.72
N VAL A 120 -10.40 -3.51 1.37
CA VAL A 120 -10.66 -3.16 2.78
C VAL A 120 -12.04 -2.52 2.96
N GLU A 121 -12.47 -1.67 2.02
CA GLU A 121 -13.78 -1.04 2.06
C GLU A 121 -14.90 -2.06 1.80
N LEU A 122 -14.74 -2.90 0.77
CA LEU A 122 -15.67 -3.99 0.46
C LEU A 122 -15.80 -4.98 1.62
N LEU A 123 -14.70 -5.36 2.27
CA LEU A 123 -14.72 -6.29 3.40
C LEU A 123 -15.53 -5.74 4.58
N ARG A 124 -15.42 -4.44 4.86
CA ARG A 124 -16.21 -3.79 5.92
C ARG A 124 -17.70 -3.81 5.62
N GLU A 125 -18.05 -3.54 4.36
CA GLU A 125 -19.43 -3.60 3.89
C GLU A 125 -19.99 -5.03 3.99
N GLU A 126 -19.23 -6.03 3.56
CA GLU A 126 -19.64 -7.45 3.69
C GLU A 126 -19.81 -7.88 5.15
N MET A 127 -18.92 -7.46 6.05
CA MET A 127 -19.11 -7.71 7.49
C MET A 127 -20.44 -7.14 8.00
N HIS A 128 -20.85 -5.96 7.51
CA HIS A 128 -22.14 -5.37 7.87
C HIS A 128 -23.31 -6.16 7.29
N ARG A 129 -23.23 -6.55 6.02
CA ARG A 129 -24.26 -7.36 5.34
C ARG A 129 -24.46 -8.73 5.98
N VAL A 130 -23.38 -9.39 6.40
CA VAL A 130 -23.45 -10.69 7.08
C VAL A 130 -24.23 -10.59 8.40
N LEU A 131 -24.00 -9.52 9.17
CA LEU A 131 -24.77 -9.28 10.40
C LEU A 131 -26.25 -9.04 10.09
N GLN A 132 -26.57 -8.18 9.12
CA GLN A 132 -27.96 -7.95 8.72
C GLN A 132 -28.65 -9.23 8.25
N PHE A 133 -27.95 -10.04 7.44
CA PHE A 133 -28.46 -11.31 6.96
C PHE A 133 -28.80 -12.25 8.12
N PHE A 134 -27.92 -12.39 9.12
CA PHE A 134 -28.22 -13.23 10.28
C PHE A 134 -29.37 -12.69 11.13
N THR A 135 -29.50 -11.36 11.29
CA THR A 135 -30.66 -10.80 12.00
C THR A 135 -31.97 -11.08 11.27
N TRP A 136 -31.98 -10.95 9.95
CA TRP A 136 -33.14 -11.27 9.12
C TRP A 136 -33.45 -12.77 9.16
N GLN A 137 -32.43 -13.64 9.08
CA GLN A 137 -32.60 -15.08 9.10
C GLN A 137 -33.12 -15.56 10.46
N ALA A 138 -32.65 -14.99 11.57
CA ALA A 138 -33.17 -15.26 12.90
C ALA A 138 -34.67 -14.89 13.00
N ALA A 139 -35.04 -13.69 12.55
CA ALA A 139 -36.43 -13.25 12.52
C ALA A 139 -37.31 -14.15 11.62
N TRP A 140 -36.76 -14.61 10.50
CA TRP A 140 -37.44 -15.54 9.60
C TRP A 140 -37.72 -16.88 10.29
N TRP A 141 -36.74 -17.46 10.99
CA TRP A 141 -36.92 -18.69 11.76
C TRP A 141 -37.94 -18.52 12.89
N GLU A 142 -37.95 -17.39 13.60
CA GLU A 142 -38.98 -17.10 14.61
C GLU A 142 -40.40 -17.05 14.02
N ASP A 143 -40.58 -16.44 12.86
CA ASP A 143 -41.87 -16.39 12.16
C ASP A 143 -42.31 -17.79 11.71
N GLN A 144 -41.38 -18.60 11.20
CA GLN A 144 -41.67 -20.00 10.86
C GLN A 144 -42.08 -20.83 12.08
N GLY A 145 -41.42 -20.63 13.22
CA GLY A 145 -41.80 -21.26 14.49
C GLY A 145 -43.24 -20.92 14.87
N LYS A 146 -43.62 -19.63 14.85
CA LYS A 146 -44.97 -19.16 15.18
C LYS A 146 -46.05 -19.76 14.27
N ARG A 147 -45.78 -19.90 12.97
CA ARG A 147 -46.71 -20.51 12.00
C ARG A 147 -46.99 -21.99 12.27
N ARG A 148 -46.02 -22.73 12.82
CA ARG A 148 -46.14 -24.16 13.10
C ARG A 148 -46.78 -24.50 14.45
N VAL A 149 -46.96 -23.53 15.35
CA VAL A 149 -47.65 -23.72 16.65
C VAL A 149 -49.13 -24.12 16.48
N GLY A 150 -49.70 -24.03 15.27
CA GLY A 150 -51.04 -24.52 14.94
C GLY A 150 -51.14 -26.01 14.57
N GLU A 151 -50.03 -26.72 14.34
CA GLU A 151 -50.03 -28.14 13.94
C GLU A 151 -49.55 -29.05 15.09
N CYS A 152 -50.50 -29.75 15.71
CA CYS A 152 -50.33 -30.93 16.59
C CYS A 152 -49.31 -30.81 17.75
N VAL A 153 -49.83 -30.84 18.98
CA VAL A 153 -49.09 -30.77 20.26
C VAL A 153 -47.91 -31.76 20.36
N VAL A 154 -47.94 -32.86 19.62
CA VAL A 154 -46.94 -33.94 19.64
C VAL A 154 -45.57 -33.53 19.03
N HIS A 155 -45.54 -32.51 18.16
CA HIS A 155 -44.29 -32.08 17.48
C HIS A 155 -43.73 -30.74 17.97
N ALA A 156 -44.38 -30.10 18.95
CA ALA A 156 -44.01 -28.79 19.45
C ALA A 156 -42.62 -28.79 20.12
N GLU A 157 -42.31 -29.80 20.93
CA GLU A 157 -41.03 -29.90 21.66
C GLU A 157 -39.81 -30.04 20.71
N GLY A 158 -39.97 -30.78 19.60
CA GLY A 158 -38.90 -30.97 18.61
C GLY A 158 -38.62 -29.74 17.76
N LEU A 159 -39.66 -28.95 17.46
CA LEU A 159 -39.53 -27.67 16.74
C LEU A 159 -38.87 -26.59 17.61
N GLN A 160 -39.13 -26.62 18.91
CA GLN A 160 -38.55 -25.68 19.87
C GLN A 160 -37.05 -25.93 20.09
N ALA A 161 -36.61 -27.19 20.05
CA ALA A 161 -35.20 -27.57 20.18
C ALA A 161 -34.33 -27.15 18.97
N TYR A 162 -34.91 -27.00 17.78
CA TYR A 162 -34.17 -26.61 16.56
C TYR A 162 -34.13 -25.09 16.31
N ALA A 163 -34.94 -24.32 17.05
CA ALA A 163 -35.05 -22.86 16.88
C ALA A 163 -34.24 -22.06 17.92
N GLY A 164 -33.51 -22.73 18.82
CA GLY A 164 -32.64 -22.12 19.85
C GLY A 164 -31.16 -22.09 19.45
#